data_AF-A0A3D2S7N9-F1
#
_entry.id   AF-A0A3D2S7N9-F1
#
_cell.length_a   1.000
_cell.length_b   1.000
_cell.length_c   1.000
_cell.angle_alpha   90.00
_cell.angle_beta   90.00
_cell.angle_gamma   90.00
#
_symmetry.space_group_name_H-M   'P 1'
#
loop_
_entity.id
_entity.type
_entity.pdbx_description
1 polymer ?
#
loop_
_entity_poly.entity_id
_entity_poly.type
_entity_poly.pdbx_seq_one_letter_code
_entity_poly.pdbx_strand_id
1 'polypeptide(L)'
;MSDQLFEELDMVKEEAREHMQRSVDHLESELVKVRAGRANVNMLEGIKVNYYGAPTPIHQVANISTPDARSITIQPWEKNIIGEIEKAILAANIGLTPQNNGEMVRLNLPPMTEERRRELVKNVKHLGENAK
;
A
#
# COMPACT_ATOMS: atom_id res chain seq x y z
N MET A 1 -40.60 -36.32 -7.08
CA MET A 1 -39.70 -36.89 -6.06
C MET A 1 -38.26 -36.98 -6.58
N SER A 2 -38.02 -37.53 -7.79
CA SER A 2 -36.70 -37.49 -8.45
C SER A 2 -36.28 -36.05 -8.82
N ASP A 3 -37.15 -35.27 -9.47
CA ASP A 3 -36.78 -33.93 -9.97
C ASP A 3 -36.52 -32.89 -8.85
N GLN A 4 -37.27 -32.96 -7.75
CA GLN A 4 -37.04 -32.14 -6.55
C GLN A 4 -35.66 -32.40 -5.91
N LEU A 5 -35.19 -33.66 -5.96
CA LEU A 5 -33.88 -34.01 -5.43
C LEU A 5 -32.75 -33.47 -6.33
N PHE A 6 -32.96 -33.42 -7.65
CA PHE A 6 -32.02 -32.81 -8.58
C PHE A 6 -31.95 -31.29 -8.41
N GLU A 7 -33.09 -30.61 -8.22
CA GLU A 7 -33.13 -29.17 -7.94
C GLU A 7 -32.44 -28.80 -6.61
N GLU A 8 -32.65 -29.57 -5.54
CA GLU A 8 -31.93 -29.37 -4.27
C GLU A 8 -30.42 -29.57 -4.43
N LEU A 9 -30.02 -30.60 -5.19
CA LEU A 9 -28.60 -30.89 -5.43
C LEU A 9 -27.91 -29.76 -6.21
N ASP A 10 -28.59 -29.17 -7.19
CA ASP A 10 -28.06 -28.06 -7.98
C ASP A 10 -28.03 -26.76 -7.16
N MET A 11 -29.02 -26.50 -6.30
CA MET A 11 -28.95 -25.38 -5.34
C MET A 11 -27.73 -25.47 -4.43
N VAL A 12 -27.47 -26.64 -3.82
CA VAL A 12 -26.33 -26.83 -2.92
C VAL A 12 -25.00 -26.67 -3.66
N LYS A 13 -24.92 -27.14 -4.92
CA LYS A 13 -23.72 -26.94 -5.74
C LYS A 13 -23.48 -25.47 -6.05
N GLU A 14 -24.52 -24.70 -6.40
CA GLU A 14 -24.34 -23.29 -6.70
C GLU A 14 -24.05 -22.45 -5.46
N GLU A 15 -24.67 -22.75 -4.32
CA GLU A 15 -24.31 -22.13 -3.05
C GLU A 15 -22.83 -22.41 -2.71
N ALA A 16 -22.40 -23.67 -2.81
CA ALA A 16 -21.00 -24.04 -2.59
C ALA A 16 -20.05 -23.32 -3.56
N ARG A 17 -20.43 -23.20 -4.85
CA ARG A 17 -19.66 -22.50 -5.87
C ARG A 17 -19.54 -21.01 -5.56
N GLU A 18 -20.63 -20.35 -5.17
CA GLU A 18 -20.61 -18.94 -4.77
C GLU A 18 -19.71 -18.72 -3.55
N HIS A 19 -19.80 -19.58 -2.54
CA HIS A 19 -18.95 -19.47 -1.36
C HIS A 19 -17.46 -19.63 -1.70
N MET A 20 -17.12 -20.61 -2.55
CA MET A 20 -15.74 -20.78 -3.02
C MET A 20 -15.26 -19.56 -3.82
N GLN A 21 -16.10 -19.02 -4.70
CA GLN A 21 -15.75 -17.84 -5.49
C GLN A 21 -15.50 -16.62 -4.60
N ARG A 22 -16.33 -16.39 -3.58
CA ARG A 22 -16.12 -15.30 -2.61
C ARG A 22 -14.79 -15.43 -1.86
N SER A 23 -14.39 -16.64 -1.49
CA SER A 23 -13.08 -16.88 -0.85
C SER A 23 -11.91 -16.57 -1.79
N VAL A 24 -12.03 -16.92 -3.07
CA VAL A 24 -11.02 -16.59 -4.10
C VAL A 24 -10.94 -15.07 -4.31
N ASP A 25 -12.07 -14.39 -4.47
CA ASP A 25 -12.13 -12.95 -4.67
C ASP A 25 -11.55 -12.20 -3.45
N HIS A 26 -11.84 -12.69 -2.23
CA HIS A 26 -11.27 -12.15 -1.01
C HIS A 26 -9.74 -12.31 -0.99
N LEU A 27 -9.23 -13.50 -1.33
CA LEU A 27 -7.79 -13.76 -1.39
C LEU A 27 -7.10 -12.89 -2.45
N GLU A 28 -7.66 -12.76 -3.65
CA GLU A 28 -7.12 -11.86 -4.68
C GLU A 28 -7.03 -10.42 -4.16
N SER A 29 -8.08 -9.93 -3.50
CA SER A 29 -8.11 -8.57 -2.95
C SER A 29 -7.02 -8.35 -1.90
N GLU A 30 -6.73 -9.36 -1.07
CA GLU A 30 -5.68 -9.30 -0.05
C GLU A 30 -4.28 -9.42 -0.67
N LEU A 31 -4.08 -10.29 -1.66
CA LEU A 31 -2.80 -10.43 -2.35
C LEU A 31 -2.42 -9.17 -3.14
N VAL A 32 -3.38 -8.47 -3.73
CA VAL A 32 -3.15 -7.17 -4.39
C VAL A 32 -2.67 -6.11 -3.39
N LYS A 33 -3.05 -6.21 -2.11
CA LYS A 33 -2.56 -5.31 -1.05
C LYS A 33 -1.12 -5.66 -0.64
N VAL A 34 -0.69 -6.92 -0.78
CA VAL A 34 0.70 -7.35 -0.56
C VAL A 34 1.59 -6.92 -1.73
N ARG A 35 1.79 -5.60 -1.88
CA ARG A 35 2.73 -5.05 -2.86
C ARG A 35 4.14 -5.01 -2.28
N ALA A 36 4.95 -5.98 -2.70
CA ALA A 36 6.37 -6.06 -2.39
C ALA A 36 7.16 -4.97 -3.12
N GLY A 37 7.66 -3.97 -2.37
CA GLY A 37 8.73 -3.08 -2.83
C GLY A 37 8.38 -2.08 -3.93
N ARG A 38 7.08 -1.82 -4.19
CA ARG A 38 6.65 -0.72 -5.06
C ARG A 38 6.43 0.55 -4.25
N ALA A 39 6.98 1.66 -4.73
CA ALA A 39 6.69 3.01 -4.24
C ALA A 39 5.18 3.24 -4.21
N ASN A 40 4.64 3.61 -3.05
CA ASN A 40 3.23 3.93 -2.89
C ASN A 40 3.09 5.22 -2.08
N VAL A 41 2.22 6.11 -2.54
CA VAL A 41 1.85 7.36 -1.87
C VAL A 41 1.35 7.11 -0.45
N ASN A 42 0.66 5.98 -0.20
CA ASN A 42 0.15 5.62 1.12
C ASN A 42 1.26 5.41 2.16
N MET A 43 2.53 5.23 1.76
CA MET A 43 3.65 5.18 2.72
C MET A 43 3.86 6.51 3.46
N LEU A 44 3.34 7.60 2.90
CA LEU A 44 3.40 8.95 3.48
C LEU A 44 2.10 9.33 4.19
N GLU A 45 1.16 8.38 4.31
CA GLU A 45 -0.11 8.57 5.00
C GLU A 45 0.13 8.74 6.51
N GLY A 46 -0.44 9.79 7.10
CA GLY A 46 -0.22 10.13 8.51
C GLY A 46 1.00 11.00 8.80
N ILE A 47 1.88 11.26 7.81
CA ILE A 47 2.98 12.22 7.98
C ILE A 47 2.42 13.65 7.99
N LYS A 48 2.70 14.37 9.08
CA LYS A 48 2.35 15.78 9.25
C LYS A 48 3.59 16.64 9.11
N VAL A 49 3.47 17.69 8.32
CA VAL A 49 4.49 18.71 8.08
C VAL A 49 4.10 19.95 8.86
N ASN A 50 5.08 20.62 9.45
CA ASN A 50 4.83 21.88 10.13
C ASN A 50 4.67 23.00 9.11
N TYR A 51 3.45 23.44 8.88
CA TYR A 51 3.12 24.54 7.97
C TYR A 51 2.74 25.77 8.81
N TYR A 52 3.62 26.78 8.82
CA TYR A 52 3.43 28.01 9.60
C TYR A 52 3.09 27.80 11.09
N GLY A 53 3.67 26.77 11.72
CA GLY A 53 3.45 26.45 13.14
C GLY A 53 2.27 25.51 13.41
N ALA A 54 1.55 25.08 12.37
CA ALA A 54 0.45 24.11 12.49
C ALA A 54 0.82 22.77 11.82
N PRO A 55 0.61 21.62 12.50
CA PRO A 55 0.87 20.30 11.94
C PRO A 55 -0.19 19.96 10.89
N THR A 56 0.19 20.02 9.62
CA THR A 56 -0.69 19.81 8.47
C THR A 56 -0.30 18.53 7.73
N PRO A 57 -1.26 17.68 7.30
CA PRO A 57 -0.94 16.48 6.53
C PRO A 57 -0.17 16.81 5.24
N ILE A 58 0.85 16.00 4.93
CA ILE A 58 1.75 16.24 3.78
C ILE A 58 1.01 16.32 2.43
N HIS A 59 -0.10 15.60 2.29
CA HIS A 59 -0.95 15.58 1.09
C HIS A 59 -1.68 16.92 0.84
N GLN A 60 -1.86 17.75 1.87
CA GLN A 60 -2.49 19.06 1.74
C GLN A 60 -1.49 20.13 1.31
N VAL A 61 -0.21 19.95 1.65
CA VAL A 61 0.86 20.94 1.40
C VAL A 61 1.74 20.60 0.19
N ALA A 62 1.58 19.41 -0.39
CA ALA A 62 2.34 18.95 -1.55
C ALA A 62 1.54 17.99 -2.43
N ASN A 63 1.86 18.00 -3.73
CA ASN A 63 1.43 16.98 -4.67
C ASN A 63 2.38 15.78 -4.59
N ILE A 64 1.82 14.59 -4.37
CA ILE A 64 2.60 13.35 -4.22
C ILE A 64 2.31 12.43 -5.40
N SER A 65 3.35 11.99 -6.07
CA SER A 65 3.28 11.11 -7.24
C SER A 65 4.35 10.03 -7.19
N THR A 66 4.12 8.94 -7.92
CA THR A 66 5.06 7.83 -8.07
C THR A 66 5.48 7.73 -9.54
N PRO A 67 6.54 8.45 -9.96
CA PRO A 67 6.94 8.51 -11.37
C PRO A 67 7.54 7.19 -11.84
N ASP A 68 8.10 6.40 -10.93
CA ASP A 68 8.56 5.05 -11.19
C ASP A 68 8.21 4.12 -10.02
N ALA A 69 8.33 2.81 -10.25
CA ALA A 69 7.95 1.81 -9.26
C ALA A 69 8.80 1.84 -7.99
N ARG A 70 9.91 2.60 -7.94
CA ARG A 70 10.86 2.61 -6.82
C ARG A 70 11.13 4.01 -6.30
N SER A 71 10.48 5.05 -6.83
CA SER A 71 10.59 6.40 -6.34
C SER A 71 9.25 7.07 -6.11
N ILE A 72 9.22 7.93 -5.10
CA ILE A 72 8.10 8.81 -4.79
C ILE A 72 8.60 10.24 -4.94
N THR A 73 7.88 11.06 -5.69
CA THR A 73 8.13 12.49 -5.80
C THR A 73 7.07 13.28 -5.05
N ILE A 74 7.53 14.21 -4.22
CA ILE A 74 6.72 15.11 -3.41
C ILE A 74 7.05 16.52 -3.90
N GLN A 75 6.09 17.14 -4.58
CA GLN A 75 6.22 18.49 -5.10
C GLN A 75 5.39 19.44 -4.25
N PRO A 76 6.02 20.22 -3.35
CA PRO A 76 5.30 21.16 -2.52
C PRO A 76 4.72 22.31 -3.34
N TRP A 77 3.61 22.87 -2.86
CA TRP A 77 3.02 24.07 -3.47
C TRP A 77 3.92 25.29 -3.29
N GLU A 78 4.70 25.34 -2.21
CA GLU A 78 5.63 26.41 -1.91
C GLU A 78 7.04 25.86 -1.61
N LYS A 79 8.07 26.49 -2.15
CA LYS A 79 9.47 26.01 -2.01
C LYS A 79 10.04 26.17 -0.59
N ASN A 80 9.49 27.09 0.21
CA ASN A 80 9.88 27.34 1.60
C ASN A 80 9.62 26.13 2.52
N ILE A 81 8.63 25.28 2.21
CA ILE A 81 8.25 24.14 3.07
C ILE A 81 9.11 22.90 2.83
N ILE A 82 9.97 22.90 1.80
CA ILE A 82 10.78 21.74 1.42
C ILE A 82 11.59 21.22 2.61
N GLY A 83 12.22 22.12 3.38
CA GLY A 83 13.00 21.73 4.56
C GLY A 83 12.16 21.12 5.69
N GLU A 84 10.91 21.56 5.86
CA GLU A 84 9.99 20.98 6.84
C GLU A 84 9.47 19.62 6.38
N ILE A 85 9.26 19.42 5.08
CA ILE A 85 8.92 18.11 4.50
C ILE A 85 10.05 17.10 4.74
N GLU A 86 11.30 17.48 4.47
CA GLU A 86 12.46 16.61 4.71
C GLU A 86 12.53 16.17 6.18
N LYS A 87 12.41 17.13 7.10
CA LYS A 87 12.39 16.85 8.54
C LYS A 87 11.24 15.93 8.93
N ALA A 88 10.04 16.15 8.40
CA ALA A 88 8.88 15.32 8.69
C ALA A 88 9.07 13.88 8.22
N ILE A 89 9.67 13.67 7.03
CA ILE A 89 9.97 12.35 6.50
C ILE A 89 11.04 11.63 7.33
N LEU A 90 12.10 12.33 7.72
CA LEU A 90 13.13 11.79 8.60
C LEU A 90 12.57 11.46 9.99
N ALA A 91 11.71 12.32 10.54
CA ALA A 91 11.04 12.11 11.82
C ALA A 91 10.03 10.95 11.78
N ALA A 92 9.39 10.70 10.64
CA ALA A 92 8.52 9.55 10.44
C ALA A 92 9.28 8.21 10.49
N ASN A 93 10.62 8.23 10.42
CA ASN A 93 11.51 7.08 10.54
C ASN A 93 11.11 5.91 9.61
N ILE A 94 10.64 6.24 8.40
CA ILE A 94 10.22 5.26 7.39
C ILE A 94 11.40 4.55 6.70
N GLY A 95 12.64 4.80 7.14
CA GLY A 95 13.85 4.21 6.58
C GLY A 95 14.20 4.69 5.17
N LEU A 96 13.65 5.82 4.74
CA LEU A 96 13.92 6.43 3.43
C LEU A 96 14.61 7.78 3.63
N THR A 97 15.61 8.06 2.80
CA THR A 97 16.32 9.34 2.80
C THR A 97 15.73 10.26 1.72
N PRO A 98 15.19 11.44 2.07
CA PRO A 98 14.75 12.41 1.08
C PRO A 98 15.94 12.96 0.28
N GLN A 99 15.73 13.14 -1.01
CA GLN A 99 16.65 13.80 -1.95
C GLN A 99 15.97 15.06 -2.46
N ASN A 100 16.58 16.21 -2.23
CA ASN A 100 16.01 17.50 -2.60
C ASN A 100 16.82 18.13 -3.73
N ASN A 101 16.11 18.63 -4.73
CA ASN A 101 16.68 19.30 -5.90
C ASN A 101 16.30 20.80 -5.99
N GLY A 102 15.79 21.38 -4.90
CA GLY A 102 15.37 22.78 -4.79
C GLY A 102 13.92 23.06 -5.20
N GLU A 103 13.26 22.12 -5.88
CA GLU A 103 11.86 22.26 -6.32
C GLU A 103 10.95 21.13 -5.84
N MET A 104 11.50 19.93 -5.65
CA MET A 104 10.76 18.76 -5.20
C MET A 104 11.64 17.86 -4.32
N VAL A 105 10.99 17.08 -3.48
CA VAL A 105 11.62 16.04 -2.66
C VAL A 105 11.37 14.69 -3.32
N ARG A 106 12.42 13.90 -3.55
CA ARG A 106 12.36 12.55 -4.09
C ARG A 106 12.77 11.55 -3.03
N LEU A 107 11.99 10.49 -2.86
CA LEU A 107 12.30 9.35 -2.02
C LEU A 107 12.57 8.14 -2.90
N ASN A 108 13.72 7.51 -2.71
CA ASN A 108 14.07 6.29 -3.42
C ASN A 108 13.94 5.11 -2.47
N LEU A 109 13.12 4.13 -2.83
CA LEU A 109 12.99 2.90 -2.07
C LEU A 109 14.24 2.03 -2.29
N PRO A 110 14.93 1.62 -1.22
CA PRO A 110 16.06 0.70 -1.33
C PRO A 110 15.61 -0.64 -1.94
N PRO A 111 16.53 -1.42 -2.52
CA PRO A 111 16.21 -2.80 -2.91
C PRO A 111 15.68 -3.58 -1.73
N MET A 112 14.72 -4.45 -1.99
CA MET A 112 14.22 -5.37 -0.98
C MET A 112 15.40 -6.19 -0.44
N THR A 113 15.63 -6.12 0.86
CA THR A 113 16.57 -7.00 1.55
C THR A 113 16.03 -8.43 1.56
N GLU A 114 16.93 -9.41 1.69
CA GLU A 114 16.53 -10.82 1.78
C GLU A 114 15.59 -11.07 2.96
N GLU A 115 15.83 -10.39 4.08
CA GLU A 115 15.01 -10.46 5.29
C GLU A 115 13.59 -9.94 5.04
N ARG A 116 13.44 -8.76 4.41
CA ARG A 116 12.11 -8.22 4.07
C ARG A 116 11.38 -9.09 3.05
N ARG A 117 12.11 -9.72 2.13
CA ARG A 117 11.54 -10.71 1.19
C ARG A 117 11.04 -11.95 1.93
N ARG A 118 11.79 -12.46 2.93
CA ARG A 118 11.36 -13.60 3.76
C ARG A 118 10.10 -13.29 4.56
N GLU A 119 10.00 -12.10 5.16
CA GLU A 119 8.79 -11.66 5.87
C GLU A 119 7.57 -11.62 4.95
N LEU A 120 7.72 -11.07 3.74
CA LEU A 120 6.63 -11.01 2.78
C LEU A 120 6.19 -12.41 2.31
N VAL A 121 7.13 -13.33 2.08
CA VAL A 121 6.81 -14.73 1.76
C VAL A 121 6.03 -15.39 2.90
N LYS A 122 6.40 -15.14 4.16
CA LYS A 122 5.68 -15.66 5.33
C LYS A 122 4.25 -15.09 5.39
N ASN A 123 4.08 -13.81 5.11
CA ASN A 123 2.77 -13.16 5.10
C ASN A 123 1.87 -13.69 3.97
N VAL A 124 2.41 -13.82 2.75
CA VAL A 124 1.69 -14.43 1.61
C VAL A 124 1.26 -15.87 1.92
N LYS A 125 2.14 -16.66 2.54
CA LYS A 125 1.76 -18.02 2.98
C LYS A 125 0.61 -18.00 3.98
N HIS A 126 0.63 -17.07 4.93
CA HIS A 126 -0.45 -16.94 5.92
C HIS A 126 -1.78 -16.57 5.26
N LEU A 127 -1.78 -15.62 4.31
CA LEU A 127 -2.97 -15.26 3.54
C LEU A 127 -3.53 -16.44 2.74
N GLY A 128 -2.66 -17.25 2.13
CA GLY A 128 -3.06 -18.46 1.42
C GLY A 128 -3.66 -19.54 2.33
N GLU A 129 -3.19 -19.67 3.58
CA GLU A 129 -3.80 -20.56 4.56
C GLU A 129 -5.16 -20.05 5.04
N ASN A 130 -5.36 -18.73 5.18
CA ASN A 130 -6.63 -18.15 5.60
C ASN A 130 -7.75 -18.27 4.53
N ALA A 131 -7.39 -18.51 3.28
CA ALA A 131 -8.33 -18.66 2.16
C ALA A 131 -8.71 -20.12 1.85
N LYS A 132 -8.07 -21.09 2.50
CA LYS A 132 -8.46 -22.52 2.46
C LYS A 132 -9.64 -22.78 3.38
#